data_AF-A0A819UTX7-F1
#
_entry.id   AF-A0A819UTX7-F1
#
_cell.length_a   1.000
_cell.length_b   1.000
_cell.length_c   1.000
_cell.angle_alpha   90.00
_cell.angle_beta   90.00
_cell.angle_gamma   90.00
#
_symmetry.space_group_name_H-M   'P 1'
#
loop_
_entity.id
_entity.type
_entity.pdbx_description
1 polymer ?
#
loop_
_entity_poly.entity_id
_entity_poly.type
_entity_poly.pdbx_seq_one_letter_code
_entity_poly.pdbx_strand_id
1 'polypeptide(L)'
;MIVFYYLILELNDESISYIKSTHEINQLIYHGARFCVKQKNLSSILWRCVKGNCPASISISDNNIVLRKNENHNHLIDSNEIKVLELRHELKKDAQSSSEPIDKIVELGYSNMIITQKINDSVVKFPTIKTLKNTVSRQRRQIRPPLPKLLDDLPYPLPPLYTITKKNLNFILYDGILGQKRGLIFASQNDIEYLAYQNFWYGDGTFYTPPSIFYQIYSIHTFDEGLSTPCVFALLPDKFESTYFDLFSILIKKIMEISNIIRLECITIDYELAVKNVFCKHFPHVEVKGCLFHYGQALFRKFVSLNLTTPFHEDESLRLWFRCFAAIALLPETDMGEAIEYLCSIKPLLYEKEINSFLEYHNNTYGINSRFPPKMYNHYRNLKPRTINYLEGRHNRWKKRSTKSHHDIYICIDMFKKDQLLAADERERHEAGAAPPKRRKNTRIAEESLS
;
A
#
# COMPACT_ATOMS: atom_id res chain seq x y z
N MET A 1 -59.50 -21.62 -47.60
CA MET A 1 -59.53 -20.90 -46.32
C MET A 1 -58.43 -21.50 -45.44
N ILE A 2 -57.24 -20.92 -45.53
CA ILE A 2 -56.03 -21.27 -44.77
C ILE A 2 -56.13 -20.57 -43.43
N VAL A 3 -56.01 -21.28 -42.30
CA VAL A 3 -55.27 -20.83 -41.11
C VAL A 3 -54.77 -22.07 -40.35
N PHE A 4 -53.49 -22.38 -40.56
CA PHE A 4 -52.61 -23.05 -39.59
C PHE A 4 -52.39 -22.12 -38.39
N TYR A 5 -51.97 -22.68 -37.24
CA TYR A 5 -51.63 -22.04 -35.96
C TYR A 5 -52.76 -22.02 -34.93
N TYR A 6 -52.71 -22.97 -33.97
CA TYR A 6 -52.61 -22.69 -32.53
C TYR A 6 -52.52 -24.02 -31.78
N LEU A 7 -51.30 -24.57 -31.66
CA LEU A 7 -50.97 -25.56 -30.63
C LEU A 7 -49.46 -25.55 -30.33
N ILE A 8 -48.93 -24.37 -30.01
CA ILE A 8 -47.61 -24.20 -29.37
C ILE A 8 -47.78 -23.11 -28.31
N LEU A 9 -48.40 -23.47 -27.19
CA LEU A 9 -48.33 -22.72 -25.96
C LEU A 9 -48.34 -23.73 -24.82
N GLU A 10 -47.15 -24.07 -24.36
CA GLU A 10 -46.75 -24.23 -22.95
C GLU A 10 -45.33 -24.81 -22.94
N LEU A 11 -44.55 -24.46 -21.91
CA LEU A 11 -43.11 -24.77 -21.67
C LEU A 11 -42.12 -23.68 -22.09
N ASN A 12 -42.27 -22.49 -21.51
CA ASN A 12 -41.20 -21.50 -21.41
C ASN A 12 -40.72 -21.39 -19.95
N ASP A 13 -40.35 -22.54 -19.34
CA ASP A 13 -39.88 -22.56 -17.95
C ASP A 13 -38.78 -23.62 -17.72
N GLU A 14 -37.65 -23.50 -18.42
CA GLU A 14 -36.47 -24.29 -18.11
C GLU A 14 -35.25 -23.36 -18.01
N SER A 15 -34.81 -23.07 -16.79
CA SER A 15 -33.69 -22.17 -16.51
C SER A 15 -32.35 -22.81 -16.92
N ILE A 16 -32.08 -22.84 -18.22
CA ILE A 16 -30.77 -23.20 -18.77
C ILE A 16 -29.77 -22.11 -18.36
N SER A 17 -28.69 -22.53 -17.73
CA SER A 17 -27.55 -21.65 -17.45
C SER A 17 -26.24 -22.36 -17.73
N TYR A 18 -25.15 -21.61 -17.79
CA TYR A 18 -23.83 -22.14 -18.12
C TYR A 18 -22.82 -21.75 -17.07
N ILE A 19 -21.90 -22.67 -16.78
CA ILE A 19 -20.78 -22.43 -15.89
C ILE A 19 -19.50 -23.01 -16.47
N LYS A 20 -18.35 -22.40 -16.15
CA LYS A 20 -17.06 -22.98 -16.50
C LYS A 20 -16.61 -23.96 -15.43
N SER A 21 -16.11 -25.11 -15.88
CA SER A 21 -15.44 -26.08 -15.02
C SER A 21 -14.10 -25.51 -14.47
N THR A 22 -13.46 -26.27 -13.58
CA THR A 22 -12.12 -25.92 -13.05
C THR A 22 -11.06 -25.75 -14.15
N HIS A 23 -11.23 -26.43 -15.28
CA HIS A 23 -10.37 -26.41 -16.47
C HIS A 23 -10.88 -25.44 -17.55
N GLU A 24 -11.77 -24.50 -17.21
CA GLU A 24 -12.32 -23.49 -18.14
C GLU A 24 -13.17 -24.05 -19.30
N ILE A 25 -13.58 -25.30 -19.22
CA ILE A 25 -14.51 -25.93 -20.18
C ILE A 25 -15.94 -25.58 -19.80
N ASN A 26 -16.75 -25.12 -20.76
CA ASN A 26 -18.17 -24.82 -20.56
C ASN A 26 -18.97 -26.07 -20.17
N GLN A 27 -19.81 -25.92 -19.15
CA GLN A 27 -20.76 -26.91 -18.66
C GLN A 27 -22.15 -26.29 -18.65
N LEU A 28 -23.13 -27.11 -19.00
CA LEU A 28 -24.54 -26.78 -18.90
C LEU A 28 -25.01 -27.06 -17.47
N ILE A 29 -25.78 -26.12 -16.91
CA ILE A 29 -26.57 -26.32 -15.69
C ILE A 29 -28.02 -26.44 -16.11
N TYR A 30 -28.64 -27.54 -15.69
CA TYR A 30 -30.04 -27.80 -15.93
C TYR A 30 -30.62 -28.53 -14.72
N HIS A 31 -31.70 -27.98 -14.14
CA HIS A 31 -32.32 -28.47 -12.90
C HIS A 31 -31.30 -28.77 -11.77
N GLY A 32 -30.30 -27.89 -11.62
CA GLY A 32 -29.23 -28.03 -10.61
C GLY A 32 -28.18 -29.11 -10.90
N ALA A 33 -28.35 -29.91 -11.96
CA ALA A 33 -27.36 -30.88 -12.41
C ALA A 33 -26.40 -30.27 -13.44
N ARG A 34 -25.14 -30.74 -13.44
CA ARG A 34 -24.11 -30.30 -14.37
C ARG A 34 -23.93 -31.31 -15.50
N PHE A 35 -23.80 -30.79 -16.72
CA PHE A 35 -23.56 -31.58 -17.92
C PHE A 35 -22.33 -31.06 -18.69
N CYS A 36 -21.55 -31.96 -19.27
CA CYS A 36 -20.44 -31.67 -20.17
C CYS A 36 -20.79 -32.04 -21.60
N VAL A 37 -20.17 -31.35 -22.57
CA VAL A 37 -20.37 -31.64 -24.00
C VAL A 37 -19.94 -33.08 -24.29
N LYS A 38 -20.86 -33.86 -24.86
CA LYS A 38 -20.60 -35.20 -25.40
C LYS A 38 -20.35 -35.13 -26.91
N GLN A 39 -21.19 -34.40 -27.62
CA GLN A 39 -21.15 -34.31 -29.09
C GLN A 39 -21.74 -32.98 -29.55
N LYS A 40 -21.16 -32.39 -30.61
CA LYS A 40 -21.71 -31.23 -31.32
C LYS A 40 -22.22 -31.70 -32.68
N ASN A 41 -23.47 -31.40 -32.98
CA ASN A 41 -24.12 -31.65 -34.26
C ASN A 41 -24.28 -30.31 -35.02
N LEU A 42 -24.80 -30.36 -36.25
CA LEU A 42 -25.00 -29.17 -37.11
C LEU A 42 -25.90 -28.08 -36.49
N SER A 43 -26.90 -28.47 -35.69
CA SER A 43 -27.90 -27.55 -35.12
C SER A 43 -28.21 -27.83 -33.64
N SER A 44 -27.38 -28.64 -32.99
CA SER A 44 -27.60 -29.03 -31.59
C SER A 44 -26.32 -29.51 -30.92
N ILE A 45 -26.29 -29.39 -29.59
CA ILE A 45 -25.23 -29.92 -28.73
C ILE A 45 -25.85 -30.97 -27.80
N LEU A 46 -25.28 -32.17 -27.82
CA LEU A 46 -25.59 -33.23 -26.87
C LEU A 46 -24.66 -33.11 -25.66
N TRP A 47 -25.27 -32.97 -24.50
CA TRP A 47 -24.65 -32.88 -23.19
C TRP A 47 -24.89 -34.16 -22.41
N ARG A 48 -23.90 -34.63 -21.64
CA ARG A 48 -24.02 -35.76 -20.72
C ARG A 48 -23.70 -35.32 -19.30
N CYS A 49 -24.28 -35.96 -18.30
CA CYS A 49 -23.97 -35.65 -16.92
C CYS A 49 -22.46 -35.77 -16.65
N VAL A 50 -21.93 -34.86 -15.84
CA VAL A 50 -20.49 -34.84 -15.47
C VAL A 50 -20.04 -36.07 -14.68
N LYS A 51 -20.97 -36.80 -14.04
CA LYS A 51 -20.66 -38.04 -13.31
C LYS A 51 -20.52 -39.18 -14.32
N GLY A 52 -19.34 -39.81 -14.35
CA GLY A 52 -18.93 -40.77 -15.39
C GLY A 52 -19.95 -41.86 -15.71
N ASN A 53 -20.57 -42.44 -14.67
CA ASN A 53 -21.51 -43.56 -14.75
C ASN A 53 -22.98 -43.14 -14.76
N CYS A 54 -23.29 -41.84 -14.88
CA CYS A 54 -24.66 -41.36 -14.90
C CYS A 54 -25.25 -41.41 -16.32
N PRO A 55 -26.47 -41.97 -16.51
CA PRO A 55 -27.08 -42.08 -17.84
C PRO A 55 -27.77 -40.79 -18.30
N ALA A 56 -27.86 -39.76 -17.44
CA ALA A 56 -28.54 -38.52 -17.77
C ALA A 56 -27.84 -37.73 -18.91
N SER A 57 -28.63 -37.22 -19.84
CA SER A 57 -28.17 -36.48 -21.02
C SER A 57 -29.22 -35.51 -21.54
N ILE A 58 -28.79 -34.38 -22.09
CA ILE A 58 -29.67 -33.32 -22.60
C ILE A 58 -29.15 -32.88 -23.97
N SER A 59 -30.03 -32.76 -24.95
CA SER A 59 -29.74 -32.18 -26.26
C SER A 59 -30.37 -30.81 -26.34
N ILE A 60 -29.56 -29.79 -26.64
CA ILE A 60 -29.99 -28.39 -26.72
C ILE A 60 -29.73 -27.87 -28.14
N SER A 61 -30.66 -27.11 -28.70
CA SER A 61 -30.48 -26.41 -29.99
C SER A 61 -29.57 -25.18 -29.85
N ASP A 62 -29.17 -24.60 -30.98
CA ASP A 62 -28.38 -23.35 -30.97
C ASP A 62 -29.12 -22.17 -30.32
N ASN A 63 -30.46 -22.21 -30.30
CA ASN A 63 -31.31 -21.20 -29.66
C ASN A 63 -31.62 -21.51 -28.18
N ASN A 64 -30.82 -22.36 -27.51
CA ASN A 64 -31.03 -22.80 -26.13
C ASN A 64 -32.38 -23.49 -25.88
N ILE A 65 -32.96 -24.15 -26.89
CA ILE A 65 -34.20 -24.92 -26.71
C ILE A 65 -33.83 -26.38 -26.44
N VAL A 66 -34.40 -26.97 -25.39
CA VAL A 66 -34.22 -28.39 -25.10
C VAL A 66 -34.95 -29.23 -26.16
N LEU A 67 -34.18 -30.02 -26.92
CA LEU A 67 -34.69 -30.89 -27.97
C LEU A 67 -35.03 -32.29 -27.46
N ARG A 68 -34.16 -32.83 -26.59
CA ARG A 68 -34.32 -34.15 -25.96
C ARG A 68 -33.67 -34.15 -24.58
N LYS A 69 -34.29 -34.80 -23.60
CA LYS A 69 -33.73 -34.91 -22.25
C LYS A 69 -33.95 -36.30 -21.65
N ASN A 70 -32.96 -36.77 -20.91
CA ASN A 70 -33.02 -37.92 -20.03
C ASN A 70 -32.48 -37.44 -18.68
N GLU A 71 -33.37 -37.23 -17.72
CA GLU A 71 -33.06 -36.69 -16.38
C GLU A 71 -32.89 -37.79 -15.32
N ASN A 72 -32.81 -39.06 -15.73
CA ASN A 72 -32.63 -40.18 -14.81
C ASN A 72 -31.20 -40.20 -14.26
N HIS A 73 -30.99 -39.51 -13.14
CA HIS A 73 -29.74 -39.55 -12.39
C HIS A 73 -29.69 -40.78 -11.48
N ASN A 74 -28.56 -41.50 -11.47
CA ASN A 74 -28.27 -42.59 -10.53
C ASN A 74 -27.46 -42.13 -9.31
N HIS A 75 -27.48 -40.82 -9.05
CA HIS A 75 -26.80 -40.18 -7.93
C HIS A 75 -27.63 -38.98 -7.49
N LEU A 76 -27.43 -38.55 -6.25
CA LEU A 76 -28.02 -37.30 -5.77
C LEU A 76 -27.38 -36.11 -6.49
N ILE A 77 -28.21 -35.14 -6.88
CA ILE A 77 -27.75 -33.87 -7.42
C ILE A 77 -27.28 -33.00 -6.25
N ASP A 78 -26.03 -32.55 -6.31
CA ASP A 78 -25.39 -31.78 -5.25
C ASP A 78 -25.23 -30.33 -5.71
N SER A 79 -26.15 -29.47 -5.26
CA SER A 79 -26.13 -28.04 -5.59
C SER A 79 -24.88 -27.32 -5.07
N ASN A 80 -24.17 -27.88 -4.08
CA ASN A 80 -22.91 -27.33 -3.60
C ASN A 80 -21.80 -27.41 -4.65
N GLU A 81 -21.86 -28.33 -5.62
CA GLU A 81 -20.84 -28.42 -6.67
C GLU A 81 -20.85 -27.19 -7.59
N ILE A 82 -22.04 -26.63 -7.86
CA ILE A 82 -22.21 -25.40 -8.66
C ILE A 82 -21.65 -24.21 -7.87
N LYS A 83 -22.07 -24.09 -6.60
CA LYS A 83 -21.60 -23.04 -5.67
C LYS A 83 -20.08 -23.00 -5.54
N VAL A 84 -19.43 -24.17 -5.44
CA VAL A 84 -17.96 -24.27 -5.40
C VAL A 84 -17.30 -23.77 -6.69
N LEU A 85 -17.91 -24.00 -7.86
CA LEU A 85 -17.41 -23.50 -9.13
C LEU A 85 -17.58 -21.98 -9.25
N GLU A 86 -18.72 -21.44 -8.82
CA GLU A 86 -18.99 -20.00 -8.76
C GLU A 86 -17.95 -19.30 -7.89
N LEU A 87 -17.72 -19.79 -6.65
CA LEU A 87 -16.69 -19.27 -5.77
C LEU A 87 -15.31 -19.29 -6.44
N ARG A 88 -14.93 -20.40 -7.09
CA ARG A 88 -13.63 -20.48 -7.78
C ARG A 88 -13.53 -19.48 -8.93
N HIS A 89 -14.62 -19.23 -9.65
CA HIS A 89 -14.64 -18.28 -10.76
C HIS A 89 -14.47 -16.85 -10.24
N GLU A 90 -15.19 -16.49 -9.18
CA GLU A 90 -15.05 -15.21 -8.48
C GLU A 90 -13.61 -15.02 -7.97
N LEU A 91 -13.06 -16.01 -7.26
CA LEU A 91 -11.68 -15.97 -6.78
C LEU A 91 -10.65 -15.84 -7.91
N LYS A 92 -10.89 -16.47 -9.07
CA LYS A 92 -10.02 -16.31 -10.26
C LYS A 92 -10.11 -14.91 -10.84
N LYS A 93 -11.31 -14.34 -10.93
CA LYS A 93 -11.55 -12.97 -11.38
C LYS A 93 -10.89 -11.96 -10.44
N ASP A 94 -11.00 -12.16 -9.14
CA ASP A 94 -10.34 -11.33 -8.13
C ASP A 94 -8.82 -11.50 -8.18
N ALA A 95 -8.31 -12.72 -8.42
CA ALA A 95 -6.89 -12.95 -8.61
C ALA A 95 -6.29 -12.15 -9.77
N GLN A 96 -7.10 -11.88 -10.81
CA GLN A 96 -6.74 -11.12 -12.01
C GLN A 96 -6.80 -9.60 -11.78
N SER A 97 -7.83 -9.12 -11.08
CA SER A 97 -8.12 -7.69 -10.93
C SER A 97 -7.54 -7.06 -9.66
N SER A 98 -7.35 -7.87 -8.61
CA SER A 98 -6.97 -7.42 -7.28
C SER A 98 -5.51 -7.75 -6.95
N SER A 99 -4.88 -6.85 -6.21
CA SER A 99 -3.55 -6.98 -5.65
C SER A 99 -3.53 -7.36 -4.17
N GLU A 100 -4.71 -7.53 -3.56
CA GLU A 100 -4.85 -7.84 -2.14
C GLU A 100 -4.17 -9.18 -1.78
N PRO A 101 -3.75 -9.40 -0.53
CA PRO A 101 -3.18 -10.69 -0.11
C PRO A 101 -4.09 -11.86 -0.48
N ILE A 102 -3.47 -12.98 -0.90
CA ILE A 102 -4.20 -14.21 -1.27
C ILE A 102 -5.11 -14.66 -0.13
N ASP A 103 -4.64 -14.54 1.11
CA ASP A 103 -5.40 -14.88 2.31
C ASP A 103 -6.71 -14.09 2.38
N LYS A 104 -6.65 -12.78 2.16
CA LYS A 104 -7.80 -11.88 2.23
C LYS A 104 -8.80 -12.12 1.10
N ILE A 105 -8.32 -12.35 -0.12
CA ILE A 105 -9.20 -12.68 -1.26
C ILE A 105 -9.98 -13.97 -0.96
N VAL A 106 -9.29 -15.00 -0.49
CA VAL A 106 -9.92 -16.28 -0.17
C VAL A 106 -10.87 -16.13 1.02
N GLU A 107 -10.49 -15.41 2.07
CA GLU A 107 -11.33 -15.20 3.25
C GLU A 107 -12.62 -14.44 2.92
N LEU A 108 -12.54 -13.35 2.15
CA LEU A 108 -13.70 -12.59 1.73
C LEU A 108 -14.63 -13.42 0.83
N GLY A 109 -14.09 -14.08 -0.19
CA GLY A 109 -14.91 -14.92 -1.08
C GLY A 109 -15.56 -16.08 -0.33
N TYR A 110 -14.82 -16.74 0.56
CA TYR A 110 -15.36 -17.84 1.36
C TYR A 110 -16.43 -17.37 2.35
N SER A 111 -16.21 -16.24 3.02
CA SER A 111 -17.18 -15.66 3.96
C SER A 111 -18.45 -15.20 3.25
N ASN A 112 -18.32 -14.53 2.10
CA ASN A 112 -19.45 -14.11 1.28
C ASN A 112 -20.30 -15.30 0.84
N MET A 113 -19.67 -16.40 0.43
CA MET A 113 -20.37 -17.64 0.07
C MET A 113 -21.14 -18.22 1.26
N ILE A 114 -20.54 -18.28 2.46
CA ILE A 114 -21.22 -18.78 3.67
C ILE A 114 -22.47 -17.94 3.98
N ILE A 115 -22.32 -16.62 3.97
CA ILE A 115 -23.39 -15.66 4.35
C ILE A 115 -24.54 -15.71 3.34
N THR A 116 -24.22 -15.65 2.04
CA THR A 116 -25.24 -15.52 0.99
C THR A 116 -26.01 -16.81 0.71
N GLN A 117 -25.43 -17.98 0.98
CA GLN A 117 -25.95 -19.23 0.44
C GLN A 117 -26.59 -20.18 1.45
N LYS A 118 -26.83 -19.75 2.72
CA LYS A 118 -27.43 -20.55 3.81
C LYS A 118 -26.98 -22.02 3.74
N ILE A 119 -25.67 -22.25 3.90
CA ILE A 119 -25.09 -23.57 3.74
C ILE A 119 -25.70 -24.50 4.81
N ASN A 120 -26.50 -25.48 4.38
CA ASN A 120 -26.91 -26.60 5.23
C ASN A 120 -25.66 -27.41 5.62
N ASP A 121 -25.63 -27.94 6.85
CA ASP A 121 -24.50 -28.49 7.61
C ASP A 121 -23.58 -29.56 6.94
N SER A 122 -23.75 -29.90 5.66
CA SER A 122 -22.86 -30.81 4.93
C SER A 122 -21.60 -30.10 4.39
N VAL A 123 -20.81 -29.52 5.29
CA VAL A 123 -19.52 -28.82 5.05
C VAL A 123 -18.45 -29.72 4.40
N VAL A 124 -18.66 -31.04 4.37
CA VAL A 124 -17.69 -32.09 4.01
C VAL A 124 -17.17 -32.00 2.56
N LYS A 125 -17.85 -31.30 1.65
CA LYS A 125 -17.46 -31.24 0.22
C LYS A 125 -16.88 -29.90 -0.25
N PHE A 126 -16.76 -28.90 0.62
CA PHE A 126 -16.13 -27.65 0.22
C PHE A 126 -14.61 -27.80 0.06
N PRO A 127 -13.99 -27.14 -0.93
CA PRO A 127 -12.55 -27.15 -1.06
C PRO A 127 -11.93 -26.48 0.18
N THR A 128 -10.84 -27.07 0.66
CA THR A 128 -10.10 -26.48 1.77
C THR A 128 -9.62 -25.07 1.41
N ILE A 129 -9.48 -24.22 2.43
CA ILE A 129 -8.88 -22.88 2.28
C ILE A 129 -7.52 -22.97 1.56
N LYS A 130 -6.70 -23.99 1.86
CA LYS A 130 -5.42 -24.24 1.19
C LYS A 130 -5.59 -24.46 -0.32
N THR A 131 -6.59 -25.23 -0.74
CA THR A 131 -6.91 -25.47 -2.16
C THR A 131 -7.31 -24.17 -2.86
N LEU A 132 -8.15 -23.34 -2.23
CA LEU A 132 -8.57 -22.06 -2.78
C LEU A 132 -7.39 -21.08 -2.91
N LYS A 133 -6.53 -21.00 -1.89
CA LYS A 133 -5.28 -20.21 -1.94
C LYS A 133 -4.38 -20.65 -3.10
N ASN A 134 -4.24 -21.95 -3.33
CA ASN A 134 -3.48 -22.48 -4.46
C ASN A 134 -4.10 -22.11 -5.81
N THR A 135 -5.43 -22.10 -5.93
CA THR A 135 -6.13 -21.63 -7.14
C THR A 135 -5.82 -20.17 -7.43
N VAL A 136 -6.01 -19.28 -6.46
CA VAL A 136 -5.70 -17.84 -6.58
C VAL A 136 -4.22 -17.63 -6.92
N SER A 137 -3.32 -18.34 -6.22
CA SER A 137 -1.88 -18.27 -6.46
C SER A 137 -1.50 -18.70 -7.88
N ARG A 138 -2.06 -19.81 -8.38
CA ARG A 138 -1.81 -20.31 -9.74
C ARG A 138 -2.33 -19.32 -10.77
N GLN A 139 -3.50 -18.74 -10.56
CA GLN A 139 -4.09 -17.75 -11.47
C GLN A 139 -3.21 -16.50 -11.56
N ARG A 140 -2.71 -15.98 -10.42
CA ARG A 140 -1.76 -14.85 -10.41
C ARG A 140 -0.46 -15.16 -11.16
N ARG A 141 0.11 -16.36 -10.98
CA ARG A 141 1.34 -16.78 -11.67
C ARG A 141 1.21 -16.86 -13.19
N GLN A 142 0.00 -16.96 -13.75
CA GLN A 142 -0.19 -16.96 -15.20
C GLN A 142 -0.08 -15.55 -15.82
N ILE A 143 -0.24 -14.50 -15.01
CA ILE A 143 -0.38 -13.11 -15.49
C ILE A 143 0.79 -12.26 -15.01
N ARG A 144 1.31 -12.57 -13.83
CA ARG A 144 2.47 -11.91 -13.25
C ARG A 144 3.74 -12.62 -13.71
N PRO A 145 4.82 -11.89 -14.00
CA PRO A 145 6.10 -12.53 -14.18
C PRO A 145 6.53 -13.29 -12.91
N PRO A 146 7.49 -14.22 -13.03
CA PRO A 146 8.08 -14.88 -11.88
C PRO A 146 8.56 -13.86 -10.85
N LEU A 147 8.36 -14.15 -9.57
CA LEU A 147 8.87 -13.28 -8.51
C LEU A 147 10.41 -13.25 -8.58
N PRO A 148 11.03 -12.07 -8.79
CA PRO A 148 12.49 -11.97 -8.82
C PRO A 148 13.08 -12.31 -7.45
N LYS A 149 14.16 -13.11 -7.45
CA LYS A 149 14.91 -13.43 -6.22
C LYS A 149 16.08 -12.47 -6.03
N LEU A 150 16.70 -12.08 -7.14
CA LEU A 150 17.75 -11.07 -7.23
C LEU A 150 17.24 -9.85 -8.00
N LEU A 151 17.92 -8.72 -7.83
CA LEU A 151 17.57 -7.48 -8.53
C LEU A 151 17.68 -7.64 -10.07
N ASP A 152 18.65 -8.43 -10.53
CA ASP A 152 18.86 -8.72 -11.97
C ASP A 152 17.78 -9.64 -12.56
N ASP A 153 17.05 -10.39 -11.72
CA ASP A 153 15.91 -11.20 -12.17
C ASP A 153 14.67 -10.33 -12.49
N LEU A 154 14.66 -9.07 -12.03
CA LEU A 154 13.54 -8.17 -12.28
C LEU A 154 13.53 -7.80 -13.78
N PRO A 155 12.41 -7.99 -14.50
CA PRO A 155 12.37 -7.65 -15.92
C PRO A 155 12.76 -6.19 -16.18
N TYR A 156 13.61 -5.96 -17.18
CA TYR A 156 14.03 -4.63 -17.64
C TYR A 156 13.70 -4.45 -19.13
N PRO A 157 12.90 -3.44 -19.51
CA PRO A 157 12.14 -2.56 -18.62
C PRO A 157 11.06 -3.32 -17.84
N LEU A 158 10.51 -2.69 -16.79
CA LEU A 158 9.35 -3.24 -16.09
C LEU A 158 8.18 -3.55 -17.05
N PRO A 159 7.42 -4.64 -16.81
CA PRO A 159 6.28 -4.97 -17.65
C PRO A 159 5.23 -3.85 -17.66
N PRO A 160 4.54 -3.58 -18.79
CA PRO A 160 3.61 -2.45 -18.93
C PRO A 160 2.51 -2.39 -17.85
N LEU A 161 2.05 -3.55 -17.39
CA LEU A 161 1.07 -3.62 -16.30
C LEU A 161 1.55 -2.93 -15.02
N TYR A 162 2.86 -2.76 -14.79
CA TYR A 162 3.44 -2.14 -13.60
C TYR A 162 3.94 -0.71 -13.83
N THR A 163 3.84 -0.19 -15.05
CA THR A 163 4.32 1.16 -15.40
C THR A 163 3.21 2.21 -15.45
N ILE A 164 1.93 1.81 -15.28
CA ILE A 164 0.76 2.70 -15.36
C ILE A 164 -0.03 2.81 -14.05
N THR A 165 -0.75 3.91 -13.81
CA THR A 165 -1.65 4.08 -12.65
C THR A 165 -2.92 3.22 -12.78
N LYS A 166 -3.77 3.19 -11.74
CA LYS A 166 -5.12 2.57 -11.85
C LYS A 166 -6.06 3.33 -12.82
N LYS A 167 -5.76 4.61 -13.13
CA LYS A 167 -6.43 5.41 -14.17
C LYS A 167 -5.73 5.30 -15.55
N ASN A 168 -4.83 4.33 -15.74
CA ASN A 168 -4.08 4.08 -16.98
C ASN A 168 -3.16 5.24 -17.46
N LEU A 169 -2.67 6.07 -16.55
CA LEU A 169 -1.67 7.11 -16.85
C LEU A 169 -0.25 6.57 -16.65
N ASN A 170 0.76 7.14 -17.32
CA ASN A 170 2.15 6.77 -17.04
C ASN A 170 2.48 7.02 -15.55
N PHE A 171 3.13 6.04 -14.92
CA PHE A 171 3.42 6.05 -13.49
C PHE A 171 4.88 5.73 -13.18
N ILE A 172 5.60 5.03 -14.06
CA ILE A 172 7.05 4.91 -13.93
C ILE A 172 7.70 6.21 -14.42
N LEU A 173 8.42 6.87 -13.53
CA LEU A 173 9.19 8.07 -13.83
C LEU A 173 10.62 7.71 -14.25
N TYR A 174 11.19 6.67 -13.63
CA TYR A 174 12.52 6.16 -13.93
C TYR A 174 12.67 4.68 -13.58
N ASP A 175 13.29 3.92 -14.48
CA ASP A 175 13.73 2.54 -14.29
C ASP A 175 15.16 2.45 -14.84
N GLY A 176 16.15 2.39 -13.96
CA GLY A 176 17.55 2.52 -14.37
C GLY A 176 18.49 2.47 -13.17
N ILE A 177 19.73 2.94 -13.33
CA ILE A 177 20.75 2.89 -12.27
C ILE A 177 20.62 4.12 -11.37
N LEU A 178 20.50 3.87 -10.06
CA LEU A 178 20.64 4.87 -9.00
C LEU A 178 21.89 4.52 -8.18
N GLY A 179 22.89 5.40 -8.17
CA GLY A 179 24.22 5.12 -7.66
C GLY A 179 24.92 4.06 -8.50
N GLN A 180 24.92 2.82 -8.01
CA GLN A 180 25.60 1.69 -8.67
C GLN A 180 24.66 0.54 -9.03
N LYS A 181 23.39 0.60 -8.60
CA LYS A 181 22.44 -0.51 -8.74
C LYS A 181 21.12 0.00 -9.30
N ARG A 182 20.34 -0.91 -9.85
CA ARG A 182 19.03 -0.57 -10.38
C ARG A 182 18.11 -0.02 -9.27
N GLY A 183 17.42 1.07 -9.57
CA GLY A 183 16.39 1.68 -8.73
C GLY A 183 15.19 2.09 -9.58
N LEU A 184 14.04 2.22 -8.93
CA LEU A 184 12.78 2.55 -9.59
C LEU A 184 12.18 3.80 -8.95
N ILE A 185 11.70 4.74 -9.75
CA ILE A 185 11.00 5.94 -9.30
C ILE A 185 9.63 5.97 -9.95
N PHE A 186 8.59 6.10 -9.13
CA PHE A 186 7.19 6.14 -9.54
C PHE A 186 6.57 7.49 -9.16
N ALA A 187 5.96 8.13 -10.14
CA ALA A 187 5.13 9.31 -10.01
C ALA A 187 4.32 9.48 -11.30
N SER A 188 3.05 9.87 -11.21
CA SER A 188 2.34 10.30 -12.42
C SER A 188 2.73 11.73 -12.78
N GLN A 189 2.48 12.13 -14.03
CA GLN A 189 2.73 13.51 -14.46
C GLN A 189 2.01 14.53 -13.57
N ASN A 190 0.73 14.30 -13.26
CA ASN A 190 -0.06 15.17 -12.37
C ASN A 190 0.53 15.23 -10.94
N ASP A 191 1.12 14.14 -10.44
CA ASP A 191 1.75 14.14 -9.13
C ASP A 191 3.04 14.98 -9.11
N ILE A 192 3.80 14.96 -10.21
CA ILE A 192 5.00 15.78 -10.40
C ILE A 192 4.65 17.26 -10.55
N GLU A 193 3.64 17.57 -11.37
CA GLU A 193 3.12 18.93 -11.52
C GLU A 193 2.66 19.46 -10.17
N TYR A 194 1.82 18.71 -9.46
CA TYR A 194 1.35 19.10 -8.14
C TYR A 194 2.51 19.36 -7.18
N LEU A 195 3.49 18.44 -7.11
CA LEU A 195 4.69 18.57 -6.26
C LEU A 195 5.50 19.84 -6.56
N ALA A 196 5.65 20.20 -7.83
CA ALA A 196 6.41 21.35 -8.30
C ALA A 196 5.90 22.70 -7.74
N TYR A 197 4.59 22.80 -7.54
CA TYR A 197 3.93 24.01 -7.01
C TYR A 197 3.85 24.06 -5.49
N GLN A 198 4.28 23.02 -4.77
CA GLN A 198 4.24 23.01 -3.31
C GLN A 198 5.50 23.62 -2.69
N ASN A 199 5.30 24.46 -1.68
CA ASN A 199 6.39 25.09 -0.92
C ASN A 199 7.00 24.14 0.13
N PHE A 200 6.27 23.09 0.53
CA PHE A 200 6.67 22.20 1.64
C PHE A 200 6.65 20.74 1.21
N TRP A 201 7.81 20.10 1.23
CA TRP A 201 7.96 18.68 0.97
C TRP A 201 8.30 17.92 2.25
N TYR A 202 7.95 16.63 2.26
CA TYR A 202 8.22 15.73 3.36
C TYR A 202 8.76 14.41 2.80
N GLY A 203 9.98 14.05 3.19
CA GLY A 203 10.64 12.83 2.73
C GLY A 203 10.75 11.81 3.86
N ASP A 204 10.42 10.56 3.58
CA ASP A 204 10.57 9.45 4.54
C ASP A 204 10.94 8.14 3.85
N GLY A 205 11.85 7.39 4.49
CA GLY A 205 12.30 6.07 4.08
C GLY A 205 11.76 4.99 5.00
N THR A 206 11.15 3.94 4.45
CA THR A 206 10.71 2.77 5.21
C THR A 206 11.44 1.50 4.80
N PHE A 207 11.97 0.80 5.80
CA PHE A 207 12.74 -0.45 5.68
C PHE A 207 11.91 -1.71 5.96
N TYR A 208 10.71 -1.56 6.51
CA TYR A 208 9.90 -2.69 6.96
C TYR A 208 9.09 -3.36 5.85
N THR A 209 8.85 -2.65 4.75
CA THR A 209 7.96 -3.10 3.69
C THR A 209 8.55 -3.16 2.27
N PRO A 210 9.85 -2.90 2.00
CA PRO A 210 10.36 -3.02 0.64
C PRO A 210 10.32 -4.48 0.17
N PRO A 211 10.20 -4.70 -1.15
CA PRO A 211 10.52 -5.99 -1.75
C PRO A 211 11.95 -6.39 -1.41
N SER A 212 12.21 -7.68 -1.16
CA SER A 212 13.50 -8.17 -0.67
C SER A 212 14.69 -7.87 -1.59
N ILE A 213 14.43 -7.55 -2.85
CA ILE A 213 15.45 -7.16 -3.84
C ILE A 213 15.85 -5.66 -3.75
N PHE A 214 15.17 -4.88 -2.92
CA PHE A 214 15.46 -3.47 -2.64
C PHE A 214 15.70 -3.25 -1.14
N TYR A 215 16.50 -2.23 -0.81
CA TYR A 215 16.84 -1.92 0.59
C TYR A 215 15.73 -1.14 1.29
N GLN A 216 15.08 -0.22 0.60
CA GLN A 216 14.05 0.64 1.17
C GLN A 216 13.04 1.13 0.14
N ILE A 217 11.88 1.55 0.64
CA ILE A 217 10.96 2.43 -0.07
C ILE A 217 11.21 3.84 0.45
N TYR A 218 11.55 4.77 -0.43
CA TYR A 218 11.62 6.19 -0.11
C TYR A 218 10.41 6.89 -0.73
N SER A 219 9.78 7.82 -0.01
CA SER A 219 8.61 8.53 -0.52
C SER A 219 8.68 10.02 -0.24
N ILE A 220 8.17 10.81 -1.18
CA ILE A 220 8.09 12.27 -1.07
C ILE A 220 6.62 12.67 -1.11
N HIS A 221 6.22 13.44 -0.11
CA HIS A 221 4.86 13.87 0.13
C HIS A 221 4.82 15.38 0.25
N THR A 222 3.62 15.92 0.06
CA THR A 222 3.32 17.31 0.34
C THR A 222 2.27 17.37 1.42
N PHE A 223 2.17 18.54 2.04
CA PHE A 223 1.14 18.81 3.02
C PHE A 223 0.52 20.17 2.78
N ASP A 224 -0.77 20.17 2.43
CA ASP A 224 -1.53 21.37 2.15
C ASP A 224 -2.89 21.30 2.84
N GLU A 225 -3.28 22.37 3.54
CA GLU A 225 -4.57 22.54 4.23
C GLU A 225 -5.11 21.34 5.04
N GLY A 226 -4.23 20.51 5.62
CA GLY A 226 -4.66 19.33 6.39
C GLY A 226 -4.53 18.00 5.63
N LEU A 227 -4.38 18.06 4.31
CA LEU A 227 -4.24 16.94 3.41
C LEU A 227 -2.76 16.58 3.22
N SER A 228 -2.44 15.29 3.43
CA SER A 228 -1.14 14.73 3.06
C SER A 228 -1.26 13.95 1.77
N THR A 229 -0.46 14.36 0.79
CA THR A 229 -0.48 13.78 -0.55
C THR A 229 0.87 13.16 -0.86
N PRO A 230 0.98 11.83 -1.06
CA PRO A 230 2.16 11.23 -1.67
C PRO A 230 2.24 11.64 -3.14
N CYS A 231 3.42 12.05 -3.57
CA CYS A 231 3.68 12.43 -4.95
C CYS A 231 4.67 11.48 -5.63
N VAL A 232 5.67 11.00 -4.88
CA VAL A 232 6.74 10.16 -5.42
C VAL A 232 6.95 8.95 -4.52
N PHE A 233 7.12 7.79 -5.14
CA PHE A 233 7.58 6.56 -4.48
C PHE A 233 8.83 6.06 -5.19
N ALA A 234 9.87 5.73 -4.45
CA ALA A 234 11.11 5.19 -4.98
C ALA A 234 11.48 3.88 -4.29
N LEU A 235 11.89 2.89 -5.08
CA LEU A 235 12.50 1.66 -4.60
C LEU A 235 14.01 1.78 -4.77
N LEU A 236 14.71 1.93 -3.64
CA LEU A 236 16.14 2.21 -3.63
C LEU A 236 16.94 0.95 -3.29
N PRO A 237 18.05 0.69 -4.00
CA PRO A 237 18.89 -0.49 -3.78
C PRO A 237 19.74 -0.40 -2.50
N ASP A 238 19.93 0.81 -1.95
CA ASP A 238 20.72 1.09 -0.75
C ASP A 238 20.31 2.46 -0.15
N LYS A 239 21.13 2.97 0.77
CA LYS A 239 20.99 4.29 1.42
C LYS A 239 22.25 5.16 1.25
N PHE A 240 23.01 4.92 0.19
CA PHE A 240 24.23 5.68 -0.04
C PHE A 240 23.91 7.07 -0.59
N GLU A 241 24.79 8.03 -0.29
CA GLU A 241 24.65 9.42 -0.74
C GLU A 241 24.54 9.50 -2.27
N SER A 242 25.27 8.66 -3.02
CA SER A 242 25.17 8.57 -4.49
C SER A 242 23.78 8.18 -4.99
N THR A 243 23.11 7.25 -4.31
CA THR A 243 21.80 6.74 -4.71
C THR A 243 20.73 7.81 -4.47
N TYR A 244 20.81 8.55 -3.36
CA TYR A 244 19.95 9.72 -3.14
C TYR A 244 20.26 10.85 -4.11
N PHE A 245 21.54 11.08 -4.42
CA PHE A 245 21.95 12.11 -5.38
C PHE A 245 21.30 11.90 -6.74
N ASP A 246 21.33 10.67 -7.25
CA ASP A 246 20.69 10.32 -8.52
C ASP A 246 19.17 10.41 -8.44
N LEU A 247 18.55 9.93 -7.35
CA LEU A 247 17.11 10.05 -7.11
C LEU A 247 16.64 11.51 -7.24
N PHE A 248 17.27 12.43 -6.52
CA PHE A 248 16.88 13.84 -6.54
C PHE A 248 17.26 14.52 -7.87
N SER A 249 18.40 14.16 -8.49
CA SER A 249 18.78 14.67 -9.81
C SER A 249 17.71 14.34 -10.87
N ILE A 250 17.27 13.09 -10.91
CA ILE A 250 16.25 12.62 -11.84
C ILE A 250 14.91 13.31 -11.56
N LEU A 251 14.52 13.40 -10.29
CA LEU A 251 13.27 14.05 -9.90
C LEU A 251 13.25 15.53 -10.30
N ILE A 252 14.33 16.28 -10.01
CA ILE A 252 14.47 17.70 -10.36
C ILE A 252 14.42 17.86 -11.87
N LYS A 253 15.18 17.07 -12.61
CA LYS A 253 15.16 17.07 -14.07
C LYS A 253 13.74 16.86 -14.60
N LYS A 254 13.01 15.90 -14.06
CA LYS A 254 11.63 15.60 -14.47
C LYS A 254 10.64 16.71 -14.12
N ILE A 255 10.77 17.32 -12.95
CA ILE A 255 9.95 18.48 -12.58
C ILE A 255 10.22 19.65 -13.55
N MET A 256 11.48 19.93 -13.86
CA MET A 256 11.84 21.00 -14.79
C MET A 256 11.35 20.72 -16.22
N GLU A 257 11.43 19.47 -16.68
CA GLU A 257 10.89 19.05 -17.99
C GLU A 257 9.36 19.23 -18.09
N ILE A 258 8.62 18.98 -17.00
CA ILE A 258 7.16 18.96 -17.01
C ILE A 258 6.56 20.32 -16.64
N SER A 259 7.05 20.98 -15.60
CA SER A 259 6.44 22.17 -15.01
C SER A 259 7.28 23.43 -15.18
N ASN A 260 8.57 23.30 -15.48
CA ASN A 260 9.53 24.42 -15.61
C ASN A 260 9.57 25.35 -14.38
N ILE A 261 9.20 24.85 -13.19
CA ILE A 261 9.19 25.58 -11.92
C ILE A 261 9.38 24.61 -10.75
N ILE A 262 10.05 25.07 -9.69
CA ILE A 262 10.09 24.40 -8.38
C ILE A 262 9.92 25.48 -7.30
N ARG A 263 8.78 25.48 -6.60
CA ARG A 263 8.46 26.48 -5.55
C ARG A 263 8.97 26.12 -4.16
N LEU A 264 9.61 24.97 -4.02
CA LEU A 264 10.01 24.43 -2.73
C LEU A 264 10.78 25.46 -1.88
N GLU A 265 10.28 25.70 -0.67
CA GLU A 265 10.90 26.59 0.34
C GLU A 265 11.56 25.76 1.45
N CYS A 266 10.92 24.65 1.85
CA CYS A 266 11.39 23.79 2.92
C CYS A 266 11.08 22.32 2.66
N ILE A 267 12.04 21.44 2.95
CA ILE A 267 11.81 20.00 3.06
C ILE A 267 11.99 19.54 4.50
N THR A 268 11.06 18.73 5.01
CA THR A 268 11.21 18.03 6.29
C THR A 268 11.57 16.57 6.03
N ILE A 269 12.68 16.11 6.59
CA ILE A 269 13.18 14.75 6.43
C ILE A 269 13.52 14.14 7.79
N ASP A 270 13.83 12.84 7.78
CA ASP A 270 14.47 12.17 8.90
C ASP A 270 15.93 12.59 9.08
N TYR A 271 16.49 12.27 10.25
CA TYR A 271 17.90 12.57 10.59
C TYR A 271 18.87 11.61 9.88
N GLU A 272 18.77 11.54 8.56
CA GLU A 272 19.68 10.81 7.70
C GLU A 272 20.64 11.78 7.00
N LEU A 273 21.93 11.65 7.34
CA LEU A 273 22.96 12.58 6.87
C LEU A 273 23.13 12.55 5.35
N ALA A 274 23.00 11.38 4.72
CA ALA A 274 23.13 11.22 3.27
C ALA A 274 22.06 12.03 2.53
N VAL A 275 20.78 11.90 2.94
CA VAL A 275 19.66 12.65 2.37
C VAL A 275 19.87 14.15 2.58
N LYS A 276 20.22 14.58 3.79
CA LYS A 276 20.52 15.99 4.11
C LYS A 276 21.59 16.56 3.17
N ASN A 277 22.74 15.89 3.08
CA ASN A 277 23.88 16.36 2.28
C ASN A 277 23.51 16.51 0.80
N VAL A 278 22.84 15.50 0.24
CA VAL A 278 22.38 15.53 -1.15
C VAL A 278 21.39 16.65 -1.37
N PHE A 279 20.43 16.82 -0.46
CA PHE A 279 19.41 17.83 -0.62
C PHE A 279 20.00 19.24 -0.60
N CYS A 280 20.92 19.51 0.34
CA CYS A 280 21.64 20.78 0.39
C CYS A 280 22.50 21.03 -0.85
N LYS A 281 23.02 19.99 -1.52
CA LYS A 281 23.75 20.11 -2.79
C LYS A 281 22.83 20.49 -3.95
N HIS A 282 21.65 19.89 -4.03
CA HIS A 282 20.67 20.16 -5.09
C HIS A 282 19.90 21.47 -4.90
N PHE A 283 19.61 21.82 -3.64
CA PHE A 283 18.84 23.00 -3.27
C PHE A 283 19.54 23.79 -2.15
N PRO A 284 20.61 24.56 -2.45
CA PRO A 284 21.34 25.34 -1.45
C PRO A 284 20.49 26.40 -0.72
N HIS A 285 19.38 26.82 -1.34
CA HIS A 285 18.48 27.86 -0.81
C HIS A 285 17.26 27.32 -0.07
N VAL A 286 17.00 26.00 -0.16
CA VAL A 286 15.85 25.37 0.50
C VAL A 286 16.21 25.05 1.95
N GLU A 287 15.30 25.37 2.87
CA GLU A 287 15.46 24.98 4.26
C GLU A 287 15.29 23.46 4.42
N VAL A 288 16.26 22.80 5.07
CA VAL A 288 16.15 21.39 5.43
C VAL A 288 15.86 21.29 6.92
N LYS A 289 14.66 20.83 7.27
CA LYS A 289 14.26 20.56 8.65
C LYS A 289 14.25 19.06 8.94
N GLY A 290 14.54 18.74 10.20
CA GLY A 290 14.35 17.41 10.76
C GLY A 290 12.93 17.25 11.31
N CYS A 291 12.40 16.04 11.32
CA CYS A 291 11.13 15.75 11.96
C CYS A 291 11.22 15.85 13.50
N LEU A 292 10.35 16.62 14.17
CA LEU A 292 10.35 16.78 15.63
C LEU A 292 10.11 15.45 16.37
N PHE A 293 9.27 14.58 15.81
CA PHE A 293 9.00 13.26 16.39
C PHE A 293 10.28 12.41 16.39
N HIS A 294 11.00 12.36 15.27
CA HIS A 294 12.25 11.62 15.17
C HIS A 294 13.37 12.23 16.01
N TYR A 295 13.38 13.55 16.19
CA TYR A 295 14.27 14.21 17.15
C TYR A 295 14.02 13.71 18.58
N GLY A 296 12.77 13.83 19.07
CA GLY A 296 12.41 13.37 20.41
C GLY A 296 12.66 11.87 20.60
N GLN A 297 12.39 11.06 19.57
CA GLN A 297 12.66 9.63 19.59
C GLN A 297 14.16 9.32 19.65
N ALA A 298 15.01 10.08 18.93
CA ALA A 298 16.46 9.92 18.99
C ALA A 298 17.01 10.29 20.38
N LEU A 299 16.54 11.40 20.96
CA LEU A 299 16.89 11.78 22.33
C LEU A 299 16.50 10.69 23.34
N PHE A 300 15.27 10.18 23.25
CA PHE A 300 14.79 9.15 24.17
C PHE A 300 15.56 7.83 23.98
N ARG A 301 15.89 7.44 22.74
CA ARG A 301 16.74 6.27 22.47
C ARG A 301 18.12 6.41 23.10
N LYS A 302 18.73 7.60 23.07
CA LYS A 302 19.98 7.85 23.79
C LYS A 302 19.79 7.71 25.29
N PHE A 303 18.70 8.26 25.83
CA PHE A 303 18.36 8.14 27.26
C PHE A 303 18.25 6.66 27.70
N VAL A 304 17.57 5.84 26.90
CA VAL A 304 17.46 4.38 27.11
C VAL A 304 18.82 3.71 27.07
N SER A 305 19.68 4.06 26.10
CA SER A 305 21.03 3.47 25.99
C SER A 305 21.96 3.79 27.17
N LEU A 306 21.61 4.81 27.96
CA LEU A 306 22.31 5.20 29.18
C LEU A 306 21.68 4.59 30.44
N ASN A 307 20.79 3.61 30.28
CA ASN A 307 20.05 2.93 31.36
C ASN A 307 19.15 3.85 32.19
N LEU A 308 18.72 4.99 31.64
CA LEU A 308 17.85 5.95 32.33
C LEU A 308 16.35 5.65 32.15
N THR A 309 15.97 4.50 31.59
CA THR A 309 14.55 4.16 31.34
C THR A 309 13.76 3.99 32.63
N THR A 310 14.24 3.16 33.56
CA THR A 310 13.58 2.98 34.86
C THR A 310 13.58 4.29 35.67
N PRO A 311 14.74 4.99 35.82
CA PRO A 311 14.76 6.33 36.41
C PRO A 311 13.76 7.32 35.80
N PHE A 312 13.59 7.33 34.47
CA PHE A 312 12.62 8.21 33.82
C PHE A 312 11.17 7.95 34.25
N HIS A 313 10.83 6.70 34.58
CA HIS A 313 9.49 6.33 35.05
C HIS A 313 9.29 6.58 36.54
N GLU A 314 10.33 6.42 37.35
CA GLU A 314 10.25 6.49 38.81
C GLU A 314 10.57 7.88 39.37
N ASP A 315 11.45 8.64 38.72
CA ASP A 315 11.91 9.96 39.16
C ASP A 315 11.22 11.08 38.36
N GLU A 316 10.42 11.88 39.06
CA GLU A 316 9.72 13.02 38.46
C GLU A 316 10.65 14.14 38.02
N SER A 317 11.72 14.41 38.77
CA SER A 317 12.67 15.48 38.48
C SER A 317 13.43 15.18 37.18
N LEU A 318 13.89 13.94 37.00
CA LEU A 318 14.57 13.49 35.78
C LEU A 318 13.63 13.52 34.57
N ARG A 319 12.39 13.06 34.77
CA ARG A 319 11.38 13.05 33.71
C ARG A 319 11.02 14.47 33.27
N LEU A 320 10.84 15.40 34.21
CA LEU A 320 10.57 16.80 33.91
C LEU A 320 11.76 17.44 33.18
N TRP A 321 12.98 17.25 33.69
CA TRP A 321 14.20 17.75 33.07
C TRP A 321 14.33 17.28 31.61
N PHE A 322 14.14 15.99 31.35
CA PHE A 322 14.20 15.45 29.98
C PHE A 322 13.10 16.04 29.07
N ARG A 323 11.88 16.20 29.60
CA ARG A 323 10.77 16.81 28.83
C ARG A 323 11.06 18.26 28.47
N CYS A 324 11.58 19.05 29.42
CA CYS A 324 12.03 20.42 29.16
C CYS A 324 13.15 20.42 28.12
N PHE A 325 14.12 19.51 28.24
CA PHE A 325 15.23 19.41 27.29
C PHE A 325 14.75 19.08 25.86
N ALA A 326 13.84 18.12 25.71
CA ALA A 326 13.24 17.79 24.42
C ALA A 326 12.42 18.96 23.84
N ALA A 327 11.83 19.81 24.70
CA ALA A 327 11.05 20.98 24.31
C ALA A 327 11.89 22.19 23.87
N ILE A 328 13.21 22.20 24.06
CA ILE A 328 14.10 23.28 23.58
C ILE A 328 13.93 23.53 22.08
N ALA A 329 13.62 22.48 21.30
CA ALA A 329 13.31 22.56 19.87
C ALA A 329 12.13 23.50 19.55
N LEU A 330 11.33 23.91 20.54
CA LEU A 330 10.18 24.78 20.39
C LEU A 330 10.46 26.23 20.83
N LEU A 331 11.66 26.55 21.32
CA LEU A 331 12.06 27.90 21.68
C LEU A 331 12.60 28.67 20.47
N PRO A 332 12.57 30.03 20.49
CA PRO A 332 13.32 30.82 19.51
C PRO A 332 14.76 30.32 19.39
N GLU A 333 15.30 30.24 18.17
CA GLU A 333 16.65 29.70 17.94
C GLU A 333 17.72 30.46 18.75
N THR A 334 17.51 31.76 18.96
CA THR A 334 18.37 32.63 19.79
C THR A 334 18.44 32.21 21.25
N ASP A 335 17.37 31.60 21.77
CA ASP A 335 17.20 31.32 23.20
C ASP A 335 17.57 29.86 23.52
N MET A 336 17.75 29.01 22.50
CA MET A 336 18.06 27.60 22.66
C MET A 336 19.38 27.36 23.40
N GLY A 337 20.40 28.19 23.14
CA GLY A 337 21.70 28.09 23.80
C GLY A 337 21.58 28.31 25.32
N GLU A 338 20.98 29.43 25.70
CA GLU A 338 20.74 29.78 27.10
C GLU A 338 19.84 28.76 27.81
N ALA A 339 18.81 28.23 27.12
CA ALA A 339 17.96 27.18 27.67
C ALA A 339 18.73 25.87 27.95
N ILE A 340 19.68 25.49 27.10
CA ILE A 340 20.56 24.33 27.33
C ILE A 340 21.46 24.59 28.54
N GLU A 341 22.07 25.77 28.64
CA GLU A 341 22.92 26.16 29.78
C GLU A 341 22.14 26.14 31.11
N TYR A 342 20.93 26.69 31.10
CA TYR A 342 20.04 26.64 32.25
C TYR A 342 19.73 25.21 32.66
N LEU A 343 19.34 24.33 31.73
CA LEU A 343 19.06 22.92 32.03
C LEU A 343 20.30 22.16 32.51
N CYS A 344 21.50 22.51 32.04
CA CYS A 344 22.75 21.98 32.59
C CYS A 344 22.95 22.37 34.05
N SER A 345 22.55 23.58 34.46
CA SER A 345 22.70 24.07 35.84
C SER A 345 21.73 23.40 36.83
N ILE A 346 20.56 22.95 36.36
CA ILE A 346 19.52 22.33 37.20
C ILE A 346 19.37 20.82 36.96
N LYS A 347 20.36 20.17 36.35
CA LYS A 347 20.31 18.73 36.07
C LYS A 347 20.27 17.90 37.37
N PRO A 348 19.48 16.81 37.45
CA PRO A 348 19.47 15.93 38.63
C PRO A 348 20.85 15.33 38.94
N LEU A 349 21.37 15.60 40.14
CA LEU A 349 22.71 15.15 40.56
C LEU A 349 22.81 13.63 40.72
N LEU A 350 21.70 12.95 41.02
CA LEU A 350 21.65 11.49 41.20
C LEU A 350 22.07 10.72 39.93
N TYR A 351 21.92 11.31 38.75
CA TYR A 351 22.23 10.68 37.45
C TYR A 351 23.23 11.52 36.65
N GLU A 352 24.07 12.28 37.33
CA GLU A 352 24.92 13.29 36.69
C GLU A 352 25.82 12.70 35.58
N LYS A 353 26.40 11.52 35.81
CA LYS A 353 27.29 10.85 34.85
C LYS A 353 26.56 10.51 33.55
N GLU A 354 25.37 9.93 33.66
CA GLU A 354 24.55 9.54 32.53
C GLU A 354 24.02 10.78 31.80
N ILE A 355 23.58 11.81 32.53
CA ILE A 355 23.13 13.07 31.95
C ILE A 355 24.26 13.78 31.19
N ASN A 356 25.47 13.84 31.76
CA ASN A 356 26.62 14.44 31.07
C ASN A 356 26.94 13.68 29.77
N SER A 357 26.83 12.34 29.78
CA SER A 357 26.99 11.50 28.58
C SER A 357 25.89 11.73 27.53
N PHE A 358 24.67 12.06 27.98
CA PHE A 358 23.56 12.46 27.11
C PHE A 358 23.80 13.84 26.49
N LEU A 359 24.26 14.82 27.28
CA LEU A 359 24.58 16.17 26.83
C LEU A 359 25.73 16.19 25.83
N GLU A 360 26.79 15.40 26.06
CA GLU A 360 27.88 15.24 25.11
C GLU A 360 27.40 14.66 23.77
N TYR A 361 26.55 13.63 23.82
CA TYR A 361 25.91 13.09 22.61
C TYR A 361 25.09 14.17 21.88
N HIS A 362 24.30 14.95 22.62
CA HIS A 362 23.47 16.00 22.05
C HIS A 362 24.35 17.05 21.38
N ASN A 363 25.38 17.57 22.05
CA ASN A 363 26.29 18.56 21.48
C ASN A 363 26.99 18.04 20.20
N ASN A 364 27.48 16.80 20.23
CA ASN A 364 28.16 16.19 19.08
C ASN A 364 27.21 15.92 17.88
N THR A 365 25.92 15.74 18.13
CA THR A 365 24.93 15.36 17.10
C THR A 365 24.10 16.55 16.61
N TYR A 366 23.79 17.47 17.53
CA TYR A 366 22.81 18.57 17.42
C TYR A 366 23.35 19.96 17.82
N GLY A 367 24.64 20.07 18.17
CA GLY A 367 25.29 21.36 18.41
C GLY A 367 25.45 22.22 17.15
N ILE A 368 25.91 23.46 17.31
CA ILE A 368 26.01 24.46 16.21
C ILE A 368 26.83 23.95 15.01
N ASN A 369 27.94 23.28 15.27
CA ASN A 369 28.85 22.75 14.23
C ASN A 369 28.68 21.24 14.01
N SER A 370 27.51 20.69 14.34
CA SER A 370 27.25 19.26 14.30
C SER A 370 26.65 18.79 12.97
N ARG A 371 26.37 17.49 12.90
CA ARG A 371 25.70 16.86 11.74
C ARG A 371 24.29 17.40 11.54
N PHE A 372 23.59 17.79 12.61
CA PHE A 372 22.20 18.25 12.58
C PHE A 372 22.01 19.52 13.44
N PRO A 373 22.42 20.70 12.94
CA PRO A 373 22.51 21.92 13.75
C PRO A 373 21.13 22.42 14.25
N PRO A 374 21.09 23.33 15.25
CA PRO A 374 19.87 23.90 15.85
C PRO A 374 18.77 24.26 14.87
N LYS A 375 19.12 25.03 13.82
CA LYS A 375 18.19 25.40 12.75
C LYS A 375 17.40 24.23 12.15
N MET A 376 18.01 23.05 12.03
CA MET A 376 17.38 21.87 11.43
C MET A 376 16.30 21.27 12.34
N TYR A 377 16.53 21.18 13.65
CA TYR A 377 15.55 20.60 14.59
C TYR A 377 14.69 21.65 15.31
N ASN A 378 14.88 22.94 15.01
CA ASN A 378 14.05 24.01 15.53
C ASN A 378 12.67 24.07 14.84
N HIS A 379 11.61 24.05 15.65
CA HIS A 379 10.21 24.15 15.25
C HIS A 379 9.48 25.32 15.93
N TYR A 380 10.20 26.33 16.41
CA TYR A 380 9.56 27.53 16.94
C TYR A 380 8.69 28.20 15.88
N ARG A 381 7.45 28.54 16.26
CA ARG A 381 6.42 29.08 15.36
C ARG A 381 6.18 28.27 14.08
N ASN A 382 6.54 27.00 14.06
CA ASN A 382 6.20 26.13 12.94
C ASN A 382 4.70 25.79 13.00
N LEU A 383 3.92 26.44 12.14
CA LEU A 383 2.46 26.24 11.99
C LEU A 383 2.12 25.05 11.08
N LYS A 384 3.13 24.44 10.44
CA LYS A 384 2.99 23.26 9.57
C LYS A 384 3.19 21.97 10.38
N PRO A 385 2.92 20.78 9.81
CA PRO A 385 3.19 19.52 10.51
C PRO A 385 4.65 19.42 10.97
N ARG A 386 4.83 19.47 12.30
CA ARG A 386 6.13 19.26 12.94
C ARG A 386 6.55 17.78 12.96
N THR A 387 5.63 16.88 12.59
CA THR A 387 5.82 15.44 12.59
C THR A 387 5.39 14.87 11.24
N ILE A 388 6.04 13.78 10.84
CA ILE A 388 5.66 12.98 9.67
C ILE A 388 4.78 11.77 10.03
N ASN A 389 4.09 11.82 11.17
CA ASN A 389 3.22 10.74 11.67
C ASN A 389 2.19 10.26 10.64
N TYR A 390 1.80 11.11 9.69
CA TYR A 390 0.88 10.74 8.61
C TYR A 390 1.57 9.88 7.53
N LEU A 391 2.86 10.12 7.23
CA LEU A 391 3.69 9.24 6.40
C LEU A 391 3.86 7.90 7.11
N GLU A 392 4.24 7.90 8.39
CA GLU A 392 4.34 6.68 9.20
C GLU A 392 3.01 5.93 9.29
N GLY A 393 1.89 6.65 9.46
CA GLY A 393 0.55 6.07 9.45
C GLY A 393 0.22 5.39 8.11
N ARG A 394 0.68 5.94 6.99
CA ARG A 394 0.57 5.33 5.65
C ARG A 394 1.50 4.12 5.52
N HIS A 395 2.75 4.20 5.95
CA HIS A 395 3.67 3.06 6.03
C HIS A 395 3.12 1.94 6.93
N ASN A 396 2.45 2.29 8.02
CA ASN A 396 1.76 1.33 8.90
C ASN A 396 0.52 0.71 8.23
N ARG A 397 -0.20 1.44 7.37
CA ARG A 397 -1.27 0.87 6.53
C ARG A 397 -0.69 -0.15 5.54
N TRP A 398 0.47 0.12 4.96
CA TRP A 398 1.18 -0.84 4.12
C TRP A 398 1.56 -2.10 4.90
N LYS A 399 2.13 -1.92 6.10
CA LYS A 399 2.44 -3.03 7.02
C LYS A 399 1.21 -3.88 7.34
N LYS A 400 0.08 -3.26 7.70
CA LYS A 400 -1.18 -3.97 8.03
C LYS A 400 -1.81 -4.70 6.84
N ARG A 401 -1.55 -4.25 5.62
CA ARG A 401 -2.01 -4.92 4.39
C ARG A 401 -1.12 -6.11 4.01
N SER A 402 0.02 -6.29 4.66
CA SER A 402 0.89 -7.43 4.43
C SER A 402 0.60 -8.56 5.42
N THR A 403 0.50 -9.79 4.91
CA THR A 403 0.53 -11.01 5.76
C THR A 403 1.95 -11.53 5.98
N LYS A 404 2.98 -10.87 5.40
CA LYS A 404 4.40 -11.24 5.51
C LYS A 404 5.31 -10.02 5.79
N SER A 405 6.53 -10.28 6.23
CA SER A 405 7.55 -9.24 6.51
C SER A 405 8.08 -8.50 5.27
N HIS A 406 7.98 -9.07 4.06
CA HIS A 406 8.39 -8.41 2.80
C HIS A 406 7.31 -8.55 1.71
N HIS A 407 7.07 -7.49 0.94
CA HIS A 407 6.13 -7.51 -0.18
C HIS A 407 6.78 -8.17 -1.41
N ASP A 408 5.96 -8.86 -2.21
CA ASP A 408 6.28 -9.08 -3.63
C ASP A 408 6.40 -7.70 -4.31
N ILE A 409 7.41 -7.49 -5.15
CA ILE A 409 7.60 -6.25 -5.94
C ILE A 409 6.32 -5.81 -6.64
N TYR A 410 5.57 -6.75 -7.21
CA TYR A 410 4.33 -6.49 -7.91
C TYR A 410 3.21 -6.03 -6.96
N ILE A 411 3.16 -6.60 -5.75
CA ILE A 411 2.22 -6.15 -4.71
C ILE A 411 2.61 -4.75 -4.22
N CYS A 412 3.91 -4.49 -4.03
CA CYS A 412 4.42 -3.19 -3.62
C CYS A 412 4.05 -2.10 -4.64
N ILE A 413 4.28 -2.34 -5.93
CA ILE A 413 3.89 -1.41 -7.00
C ILE A 413 2.37 -1.22 -7.03
N ASP A 414 1.59 -2.29 -6.90
CA ASP A 414 0.12 -2.17 -6.81
C ASP A 414 -0.34 -1.33 -5.62
N MET A 415 0.38 -1.37 -4.48
CA MET A 415 0.11 -0.53 -3.32
C MET A 415 0.39 0.94 -3.61
N PHE A 416 1.50 1.25 -4.29
CA PHE A 416 1.79 2.61 -4.74
C PHE A 416 0.68 3.14 -5.65
N LYS A 417 0.22 2.34 -6.61
CA LYS A 417 -0.89 2.72 -7.49
C LYS A 417 -2.20 2.97 -6.75
N LYS A 418 -2.51 2.17 -5.73
CA LYS A 418 -3.72 2.35 -4.90
C LYS A 418 -3.63 3.62 -4.06
N ASP A 419 -2.47 3.89 -3.49
CA ASP A 419 -2.23 5.09 -2.70
C ASP A 419 -2.21 6.35 -3.55
N GLN A 420 -1.66 6.27 -4.77
CA GLN A 420 -1.71 7.33 -5.77
C GLN A 420 -3.16 7.61 -6.21
N LEU A 421 -3.95 6.58 -6.50
CA LEU A 421 -5.36 6.74 -6.88
C LEU A 421 -6.16 7.46 -5.79
N LEU A 422 -6.02 7.03 -4.53
CA LEU A 422 -6.72 7.65 -3.40
C LEU A 422 -6.27 9.08 -3.16
N ALA A 423 -4.96 9.36 -3.28
CA ALA A 423 -4.43 10.71 -3.14
C ALA A 423 -4.92 11.63 -4.26
N ALA A 424 -4.97 11.14 -5.50
CA ALA A 424 -5.50 11.90 -6.64
C ALA A 424 -6.99 12.24 -6.45
N ASP A 425 -7.80 11.29 -5.99
CA ASP A 425 -9.22 11.54 -5.66
C ASP A 425 -9.38 12.57 -4.52
N GLU A 426 -8.59 12.45 -3.45
CA GLU A 426 -8.62 13.42 -2.35
C GLU A 426 -8.20 14.83 -2.80
N ARG A 427 -7.20 14.95 -3.68
CA ARG A 427 -6.81 16.24 -4.28
C ARG A 427 -7.90 16.83 -5.16
N GLU A 428 -8.44 16.06 -6.10
CA GLU A 428 -9.53 16.51 -6.99
C GLU A 428 -10.73 17.02 -6.18
N ARG A 429 -11.06 16.34 -5.08
CA ARG A 429 -12.12 16.77 -4.15
C ARG A 429 -11.77 18.06 -3.41
N HIS A 430 -10.52 18.19 -2.95
CA HIS A 430 -10.05 19.39 -2.25
C HIS A 430 -10.05 20.62 -3.17
N GLU A 431 -9.57 20.46 -4.40
CA GLU A 431 -9.60 21.49 -5.45
C GLU A 431 -11.04 21.91 -5.82
N ALA A 432 -12.00 20.98 -5.72
CA ALA A 432 -13.42 21.27 -5.86
C ALA A 432 -14.07 21.91 -4.61
N GLY A 433 -13.30 22.23 -3.58
CA GLY A 433 -13.76 22.90 -2.35
C GLY A 433 -14.32 21.96 -1.27
N ALA A 434 -14.13 20.64 -1.38
CA ALA A 434 -14.54 19.72 -0.34
C ALA A 434 -13.62 19.83 0.89
N ALA A 435 -14.22 19.85 2.09
CA ALA A 435 -13.45 19.91 3.32
C ALA A 435 -12.52 18.70 3.48
N PRO A 436 -11.29 18.88 3.97
CA PRO A 436 -10.36 17.79 4.20
C PRO A 436 -10.90 16.84 5.29
N PRO A 437 -10.53 15.54 5.24
CA PRO A 437 -10.97 14.58 6.24
C PRO A 437 -10.54 15.02 7.65
N LYS A 438 -11.51 15.12 8.57
CA LYS A 438 -11.26 15.49 9.96
C LYS A 438 -10.25 14.54 10.59
N ARG A 439 -9.11 15.07 11.03
CA ARG A 439 -8.15 14.31 11.84
C ARG A 439 -8.84 13.89 13.13
N ARG A 440 -8.68 12.62 13.54
CA ARG A 440 -8.99 12.24 14.92
C ARG A 440 -8.07 13.07 15.82
N LYS A 441 -8.63 14.04 16.53
CA LYS A 441 -7.93 14.67 17.66
C LYS A 441 -7.59 13.52 18.61
N ASN A 442 -6.30 13.23 18.81
CA ASN A 442 -5.90 12.53 20.02
C ASN A 442 -6.28 13.49 21.15
N THR A 443 -7.34 13.17 21.89
CA THR A 443 -7.95 13.97 22.96
C THR A 443 -7.07 14.06 24.21
N ARG A 444 -5.75 14.23 24.05
CA ARG A 444 -4.78 14.34 25.17
C ARG A 444 -3.78 15.47 25.08
N ILE A 445 -3.91 16.38 24.11
CA ILE A 445 -3.24 17.69 24.20
C ILE A 445 -4.32 18.73 23.96
N ALA A 446 -5.10 18.98 25.01
CA ALA A 446 -5.97 20.14 25.09
C ALA A 446 -5.06 21.36 25.28
N GLU A 447 -5.11 22.28 24.32
CA GLU A 447 -5.34 23.73 24.43
C GLU A 447 -4.76 24.57 25.61
N GLU A 448 -3.93 24.04 26.50
CA GLU A 448 -3.31 24.79 27.62
C GLU A 448 -1.88 25.29 27.32
N SER A 449 -1.32 25.01 26.15
CA SER A 449 0.06 25.43 25.81
C SER A 449 0.13 26.69 24.93
N LEU A 450 -0.92 27.52 24.92
CA LEU A 450 -0.99 28.78 24.18
C LEU A 450 -1.52 29.97 25.02
N SER A 451 -1.45 29.90 26.34
CA SER A 451 -1.61 31.05 27.24
C SER A 451 -0.29 31.40 27.90
#